data_AF-A0A3D3HZ56-F1
#
_entry.id   AF-A0A3D3HZ56-F1
#
_cell.length_a   1.000
_cell.length_b   1.000
_cell.length_c   1.000
_cell.angle_alpha   90.00
_cell.angle_beta   90.00
_cell.angle_gamma   90.00
#
_symmetry.space_group_name_H-M   'P 1'
#
loop_
_entity.id
_entity.type
_entity.pdbx_description
1 polymer ?
#
loop_
_entity_poly.entity_id
_entity_poly.type
_entity_poly.pdbx_seq_one_letter_code
_entity_poly.pdbx_strand_id
1 'polypeptide(L)'
;MHFDRRHLEAGPMRIVAVHPHWRPHDLHTLQDLVASLAELGKTLGERGWATARDLWVFPADGGEFLYGLNEWAATMRAPTWHRAMSLGLLDEKIWKWAAPLWRGAPVGWKHAVGLEYRRAKAPEVALSYHTAFAGMSQAFGVTVVGPSLALPVVGESEEGWKIDKRAPFKRVAGVFSLGKLVKTASQASLALDDEAWQIIPGEGSATWTASEGDQLHSYSVALGNDP
;
A
#
# COMPACT_ATOMS: atom_id res chain seq x y z
N MET A 1 11.05 38.73 6.20
CA MET A 1 11.03 37.45 5.45
C MET A 1 10.98 37.79 3.97
N HIS A 2 12.06 37.59 3.23
CA HIS A 2 12.03 37.68 1.77
C HIS A 2 11.58 36.32 1.24
N PHE A 3 10.33 36.24 0.77
CA PHE A 3 9.91 35.14 -0.07
C PHE A 3 10.52 35.36 -1.46
N ASP A 4 11.36 34.42 -1.88
CA ASP A 4 11.92 34.40 -3.23
C ASP A 4 10.79 34.37 -4.26
N ARG A 5 10.77 35.35 -5.17
CA ARG A 5 9.76 35.49 -6.23
C ARG A 5 9.64 34.24 -7.11
N ARG A 6 10.68 33.40 -7.17
CA ARG A 6 10.66 32.11 -7.88
C ARG A 6 9.63 31.11 -7.35
N HIS A 7 9.18 31.24 -6.09
CA HIS A 7 8.13 30.37 -5.54
C HIS A 7 6.73 30.72 -6.03
N LEU A 8 6.50 31.97 -6.44
CA LEU A 8 5.20 32.47 -6.91
C LEU A 8 4.94 32.17 -8.40
N GLU A 9 5.99 32.01 -9.21
CA GLU A 9 5.88 31.72 -10.65
C GLU A 9 5.56 30.25 -10.97
N ALA A 10 5.81 29.34 -10.04
CA ALA A 10 5.75 27.89 -10.28
C ALA A 10 4.41 27.22 -9.86
N GLY A 11 3.32 27.98 -9.71
CA GLY A 11 1.98 27.46 -9.37
C GLY A 11 1.83 26.87 -7.95
N PRO A 12 0.61 26.58 -7.47
CA PRO A 12 0.39 26.02 -6.13
C PRO A 12 0.79 24.53 -6.05
N MET A 13 1.27 24.11 -4.87
CA MET A 13 1.42 22.70 -4.51
C MET A 13 0.03 22.08 -4.30
N ARG A 14 -0.24 20.90 -4.86
CA ARG A 14 -1.50 20.19 -4.65
C ARG A 14 -1.30 18.89 -3.89
N ILE A 15 -2.25 18.60 -3.01
CA ILE A 15 -2.36 17.31 -2.34
C ILE A 15 -3.55 16.59 -2.98
N VAL A 16 -3.28 15.44 -3.59
CA VAL A 16 -4.26 14.60 -4.25
C VAL A 16 -4.44 13.36 -3.40
N ALA A 17 -5.58 13.25 -2.73
CA ALA A 17 -5.97 12.00 -2.07
C ALA A 17 -6.35 10.97 -3.14
N VAL A 18 -5.73 9.80 -3.13
CA VAL A 18 -5.88 8.75 -4.14
C VAL A 18 -6.55 7.54 -3.50
N HIS A 19 -7.82 7.31 -3.83
CA HIS A 19 -8.56 6.12 -3.41
C HIS A 19 -8.74 5.17 -4.60
N PRO A 20 -7.79 4.25 -4.84
CA PRO A 20 -7.89 3.30 -5.94
C PRO A 20 -8.96 2.24 -5.63
N HIS A 21 -9.78 1.93 -6.65
CA HIS A 21 -10.67 0.79 -6.60
C HIS A 21 -9.94 -0.41 -7.21
N TRP A 22 -9.43 -1.30 -6.35
CA TRP A 22 -8.68 -2.47 -6.79
C TRP A 22 -9.61 -3.62 -7.17
N ARG A 23 -9.44 -4.14 -8.37
CA ARG A 23 -10.04 -5.41 -8.79
C ARG A 23 -9.07 -6.56 -8.48
N PRO A 24 -9.56 -7.80 -8.29
CA PRO A 24 -8.68 -8.92 -7.97
C PRO A 24 -7.56 -9.18 -8.99
N HIS A 25 -7.74 -8.81 -10.26
CA HIS A 25 -6.71 -8.96 -11.29
C HIS A 25 -5.61 -7.88 -11.21
N ASP A 26 -5.93 -6.68 -10.74
CA ASP A 26 -4.94 -5.61 -10.51
C ASP A 26 -3.90 -6.00 -9.46
N LEU A 27 -4.26 -6.96 -8.61
CA LEU A 27 -3.50 -7.38 -7.44
C LEU A 27 -2.99 -8.82 -7.57
N HIS A 28 -2.99 -9.40 -8.77
CA HIS A 28 -2.55 -10.78 -8.95
C HIS A 28 -1.02 -10.90 -8.88
N THR A 29 -0.32 -10.03 -9.61
CA THR A 29 1.15 -9.94 -9.60
C THR A 29 1.61 -8.52 -9.34
N LEU A 30 2.90 -8.35 -9.02
CA LEU A 30 3.50 -7.02 -8.94
C LEU A 30 3.41 -6.28 -10.28
N GLN A 31 3.50 -7.00 -11.40
CA GLN A 31 3.41 -6.40 -12.73
C GLN A 31 2.01 -5.83 -12.99
N ASP A 32 0.96 -6.55 -12.60
CA ASP A 32 -0.42 -6.09 -12.72
C ASP A 32 -0.65 -4.83 -11.89
N LEU A 33 -0.16 -4.82 -10.64
CA LEU A 33 -0.26 -3.65 -9.76
C LEU A 33 0.43 -2.43 -10.36
N VAL A 34 1.65 -2.61 -10.89
CA VAL A 34 2.41 -1.53 -11.53
C VAL A 34 1.67 -1.00 -12.77
N ALA A 35 1.04 -1.89 -13.55
CA ALA A 35 0.22 -1.49 -14.69
C ALA A 35 -1.00 -0.66 -14.25
N SER A 36 -1.75 -1.11 -13.25
CA SER A 36 -2.93 -0.38 -12.74
C SER A 36 -2.55 0.98 -12.12
N LEU A 37 -1.42 1.06 -11.41
CA LEU A 37 -0.87 2.33 -10.91
C LEU A 37 -0.45 3.27 -12.05
N ALA A 38 0.08 2.73 -13.15
CA ALA A 38 0.43 3.52 -14.33
C ALA A 38 -0.81 4.08 -15.04
N GLU A 39 -1.90 3.31 -15.15
CA GLU A 39 -3.17 3.79 -15.71
C GLU A 39 -3.79 4.88 -14.83
N LEU A 40 -3.77 4.68 -13.52
CA LEU A 40 -4.18 5.69 -12.54
C LEU A 40 -3.35 6.98 -12.70
N GLY A 41 -2.03 6.88 -12.76
CA GLY A 41 -1.14 8.04 -12.91
C GLY A 41 -1.35 8.77 -14.24
N LYS A 42 -1.62 8.05 -15.34
CA LYS A 42 -2.00 8.68 -16.63
C LYS A 42 -3.29 9.49 -16.49
N THR A 43 -4.30 8.93 -15.83
CA THR A 43 -5.59 9.62 -15.57
C THR A 43 -5.39 10.89 -14.75
N LEU A 44 -4.51 10.87 -13.75
CA LEU A 44 -4.15 12.06 -12.96
C LEU A 44 -3.37 13.07 -13.80
N GLY A 45 -2.48 12.61 -14.68
CA GLY A 45 -1.71 13.45 -15.60
C GLY A 45 -2.58 14.16 -16.64
N GLU A 46 -3.56 13.48 -17.22
CA GLU A 46 -4.54 14.07 -18.16
C GLU A 46 -5.38 15.19 -17.52
N ARG A 47 -5.54 15.15 -16.19
CA ARG A 47 -6.19 16.21 -15.40
C ARG A 47 -5.25 17.35 -14.99
N GLY A 48 -3.97 17.26 -15.34
CA GLY A 48 -2.96 18.24 -14.95
C GLY A 48 -2.49 18.11 -13.50
N TRP A 49 -2.68 16.94 -12.87
CA TRP A 49 -2.32 16.67 -11.47
C TRP A 49 -1.04 15.83 -11.33
N ALA A 50 -0.20 15.82 -12.37
CA ALA A 50 1.09 15.14 -12.40
C ALA A 50 2.24 16.13 -12.66
N THR A 51 2.47 17.04 -11.73
CA THR A 51 3.59 17.98 -11.75
C THR A 51 4.58 17.69 -10.63
N ALA A 52 5.81 18.20 -10.76
CA ALA A 52 6.86 18.06 -9.75
C ALA A 52 6.51 18.60 -8.35
N ARG A 53 5.42 19.37 -8.24
CA ARG A 53 4.93 19.93 -6.98
C ARG A 53 3.72 19.17 -6.42
N ASP A 54 3.14 18.24 -7.18
CA ASP A 54 1.98 17.49 -6.73
C ASP A 54 2.39 16.33 -5.80
N LEU A 55 1.57 16.12 -4.78
CA LEU A 55 1.70 15.06 -3.80
C LEU A 55 0.51 14.12 -3.90
N TRP A 56 0.74 12.85 -4.23
CA TRP A 56 -0.29 11.82 -4.28
C TRP A 56 -0.29 11.03 -2.97
N VAL A 57 -1.42 10.98 -2.28
CA VAL A 57 -1.55 10.38 -0.95
C VAL A 57 -2.55 9.24 -0.99
N PHE A 58 -2.07 8.03 -0.72
CA PHE A 58 -2.89 6.82 -0.66
C PHE A 58 -3.48 6.58 0.74
N PRO A 59 -4.60 5.83 0.86
CA PRO A 59 -5.27 5.60 2.13
C PRO A 59 -4.43 4.81 3.12
N ALA A 60 -4.69 5.04 4.41
CA ALA A 60 -4.20 4.17 5.48
C ALA A 60 -4.71 2.74 5.29
N ASP A 61 -3.88 1.77 5.65
CA ASP A 61 -4.09 0.32 5.61
C ASP A 61 -4.37 -0.26 4.21
N GLY A 62 -4.35 0.61 3.19
CA GLY A 62 -4.48 0.22 1.80
C GLY A 62 -3.31 -0.58 1.26
N GLY A 63 -2.22 -0.82 2.01
CA GLY A 63 -1.07 -1.61 1.56
C GLY A 63 -1.13 -3.08 1.95
N GLU A 64 -2.10 -3.48 2.77
CA GLU A 64 -2.23 -4.86 3.28
C GLU A 64 -2.49 -5.89 2.18
N PHE A 65 -3.06 -5.47 1.05
CA PHE A 65 -3.27 -6.34 -0.11
C PHE A 65 -1.96 -6.90 -0.68
N LEU A 66 -0.81 -6.24 -0.43
CA LEU A 66 0.48 -6.66 -0.96
C LEU A 66 0.89 -8.04 -0.45
N TYR A 67 0.36 -8.48 0.69
CA TYR A 67 0.51 -9.84 1.19
C TYR A 67 -0.14 -10.91 0.33
N GLY A 68 -1.07 -10.54 -0.57
CA GLY A 68 -1.72 -11.42 -1.53
C GLY A 68 -1.05 -11.48 -2.91
N LEU A 69 -0.08 -10.59 -3.19
CA LEU A 69 0.63 -10.62 -4.48
C LEU A 69 1.35 -11.95 -4.70
N ASN A 70 1.28 -12.44 -5.94
CA ASN A 70 1.87 -13.71 -6.39
C ASN A 70 1.35 -14.94 -5.63
N GLU A 71 0.26 -14.82 -4.89
CA GLU A 71 -0.42 -15.97 -4.29
C GLU A 71 -1.41 -16.58 -5.28
N TRP A 72 -1.83 -17.82 -4.99
CA TRP A 72 -2.79 -18.53 -5.81
C TRP A 72 -4.07 -17.70 -6.03
N ALA A 73 -4.64 -17.69 -7.23
CA ALA A 73 -5.79 -16.85 -7.58
C ALA A 73 -7.01 -17.02 -6.63
N ALA A 74 -7.15 -18.19 -6.00
CA ALA A 74 -8.18 -18.44 -5.00
C ALA A 74 -7.98 -17.62 -3.71
N THR A 75 -6.73 -17.29 -3.35
CA THR A 75 -6.35 -16.43 -2.21
C THR A 75 -6.88 -15.00 -2.41
N MET A 76 -6.81 -14.47 -3.63
CA MET A 76 -7.26 -13.11 -3.98
C MET A 76 -8.78 -12.98 -4.11
N ARG A 77 -9.49 -14.10 -4.29
CA ARG A 77 -10.96 -14.16 -4.30
C ARG A 77 -11.56 -14.54 -2.95
N ALA A 78 -10.71 -14.76 -1.95
CA ALA A 78 -11.16 -15.17 -0.64
C ALA A 78 -11.90 -14.00 0.04
N PRO A 79 -13.12 -14.23 0.57
CA PRO A 79 -13.91 -13.16 1.21
C PRO A 79 -13.32 -12.71 2.54
N THR A 80 -12.34 -13.45 3.09
CA THR A 80 -11.68 -13.12 4.36
C THR A 80 -10.20 -13.49 4.30
N TRP A 81 -9.37 -12.76 5.05
CA TRP A 81 -7.93 -13.03 5.17
C TRP A 81 -7.65 -14.44 5.72
N HIS A 82 -8.52 -14.93 6.61
CA HIS A 82 -8.43 -16.31 7.10
C HIS A 82 -8.59 -17.33 5.98
N ARG A 83 -9.54 -17.11 5.06
CA ARG A 83 -9.74 -17.99 3.90
C ARG A 83 -8.61 -17.84 2.89
N ALA A 84 -8.14 -16.61 2.67
CA ALA A 84 -6.98 -16.32 1.81
C ALA A 84 -5.75 -17.10 2.29
N MET A 85 -5.40 -16.97 3.57
CA MET A 85 -4.33 -17.74 4.19
C MET A 85 -4.54 -19.23 4.08
N SER A 86 -5.73 -19.74 4.41
CA SER A 86 -5.99 -21.17 4.38
C SER A 86 -5.73 -21.75 3.00
N LEU A 87 -6.08 -21.00 1.94
CA LEU A 87 -5.79 -21.39 0.56
C LEU A 87 -4.29 -21.28 0.23
N GLY A 88 -3.60 -20.23 0.70
CA GLY A 88 -2.14 -20.10 0.55
C GLY A 88 -1.34 -21.14 1.36
N LEU A 89 -1.89 -21.68 2.45
CA LEU A 89 -1.29 -22.77 3.25
C LEU A 89 -1.44 -24.14 2.58
N LEU A 90 -2.49 -24.32 1.76
CA LEU A 90 -2.74 -25.54 0.98
C LEU A 90 -1.83 -25.64 -0.26
N ASP A 91 -1.22 -24.53 -0.69
CA ASP A 91 -0.20 -24.50 -1.74
C ASP A 91 1.15 -24.98 -1.18
N GLU A 92 1.48 -26.28 -1.33
CA GLU A 92 2.76 -27.02 -1.13
C GLU A 92 3.73 -26.63 0.02
N LYS A 93 3.36 -25.68 0.88
CA LYS A 93 4.20 -25.00 1.86
C LYS A 93 3.77 -25.36 3.28
N ILE A 94 2.80 -26.25 3.44
CA ILE A 94 2.22 -26.67 4.74
C ILE A 94 3.32 -27.09 5.74
N TRP A 95 4.40 -27.71 5.26
CA TRP A 95 5.55 -28.14 6.07
C TRP A 95 6.38 -26.97 6.63
N LYS A 96 6.40 -25.80 5.98
CA LYS A 96 7.06 -24.58 6.50
C LYS A 96 6.33 -24.01 7.72
N TRP A 97 5.07 -24.38 7.92
CA TRP A 97 4.20 -23.86 8.97
C TRP A 97 4.01 -24.83 10.16
N ALA A 98 4.56 -26.05 10.07
CA ALA A 98 4.50 -27.03 11.14
C ALA A 98 5.19 -26.55 12.43
N ALA A 99 6.38 -25.94 12.35
CA ALA A 99 7.11 -25.47 13.53
C ALA A 99 6.45 -24.25 14.25
N PRO A 100 5.80 -23.31 13.54
CA PRO A 100 4.89 -22.33 14.10
C PRO A 100 3.67 -22.87 14.85
N LEU A 101 3.01 -23.91 14.30
CA LEU A 101 1.82 -24.51 14.89
C LEU A 101 2.08 -25.03 16.31
N TRP A 102 3.28 -25.53 16.57
CA TRP A 102 3.71 -26.01 17.90
C TRP A 102 4.04 -24.88 18.88
N ARG A 103 4.45 -23.69 18.40
CA ARG A 103 4.80 -22.52 19.23
C ARG A 103 3.62 -21.57 19.48
N GLY A 104 2.55 -21.68 18.70
CA GLY A 104 1.38 -20.79 18.70
C GLY A 104 0.26 -21.09 19.69
N ALA A 105 0.42 -22.09 20.57
CA ALA A 105 -0.62 -22.54 21.50
C ALA A 105 -1.24 -21.42 22.39
N PRO A 106 -0.52 -20.38 22.85
CA PRO A 106 -1.08 -19.37 23.76
C PRO A 106 -1.95 -18.29 23.09
N VAL A 107 -1.78 -18.05 21.79
CA VAL A 107 -2.44 -16.94 21.05
C VAL A 107 -3.47 -17.43 20.01
N GLY A 108 -3.73 -18.75 20.00
CA GLY A 108 -4.55 -19.41 18.98
C GLY A 108 -3.76 -19.69 17.71
N TRP A 109 -3.87 -20.94 17.22
CA TRP A 109 -3.09 -21.43 16.08
C TRP A 109 -3.28 -20.60 14.80
N LYS A 110 -4.48 -20.05 14.56
CA LYS A 110 -4.79 -19.22 13.39
C LYS A 110 -3.95 -17.94 13.37
N HIS A 111 -3.87 -17.26 14.51
CA HIS A 111 -3.12 -16.03 14.67
C HIS A 111 -1.61 -16.29 14.52
N ALA A 112 -1.11 -17.37 15.15
CA ALA A 112 0.29 -17.76 15.05
C ALA A 112 0.72 -18.06 13.60
N VAL A 113 -0.11 -18.78 12.85
CA VAL A 113 0.18 -19.07 11.43
C VAL A 113 0.12 -17.81 10.58
N GLY A 114 -0.82 -16.90 10.82
CA GLY A 114 -0.95 -15.64 10.07
C GLY A 114 0.23 -14.70 10.30
N LEU A 115 0.69 -14.61 11.56
CA LEU A 115 1.87 -13.86 11.92
C LEU A 115 3.13 -14.41 11.22
N GLU A 116 3.31 -15.72 11.23
CA GLU A 116 4.45 -16.35 10.56
C GLU A 116 4.40 -16.20 9.04
N TYR A 117 3.21 -16.30 8.44
CA TYR A 117 3.00 -15.98 7.03
C TYR A 117 3.45 -14.55 6.71
N ARG A 118 2.98 -13.56 7.48
CA ARG A 118 3.36 -12.16 7.29
C ARG A 118 4.86 -11.94 7.50
N ARG A 119 5.47 -12.58 8.50
CA ARG A 119 6.93 -12.53 8.72
C ARG A 119 7.71 -13.11 7.54
N ALA A 120 7.24 -14.22 6.97
CA ALA A 120 7.90 -14.86 5.84
C ALA A 120 7.82 -13.99 4.57
N LYS A 121 6.64 -13.40 4.29
CA LYS A 121 6.36 -12.53 3.14
C LYS A 121 6.91 -11.11 3.28
N ALA A 122 7.15 -10.61 4.50
CA ALA A 122 7.53 -9.22 4.75
C ALA A 122 8.66 -8.67 3.86
N PRO A 123 9.76 -9.40 3.58
CA PRO A 123 10.80 -8.90 2.66
C PRO A 123 10.31 -8.73 1.21
N GLU A 124 9.52 -9.67 0.71
CA GLU A 124 8.94 -9.59 -0.65
C GLU A 124 7.92 -8.45 -0.73
N VAL A 125 7.11 -8.28 0.31
CA VAL A 125 6.13 -7.19 0.40
C VAL A 125 6.83 -5.83 0.46
N ALA A 126 7.88 -5.69 1.25
CA ALA A 126 8.65 -4.43 1.34
C ALA A 126 9.29 -4.07 -0.01
N LEU A 127 9.83 -5.06 -0.73
CA LEU A 127 10.36 -4.87 -2.07
C LEU A 127 9.26 -4.47 -3.06
N SER A 128 8.15 -5.20 -3.09
CA SER A 128 7.01 -4.93 -3.97
C SER A 128 6.41 -3.55 -3.74
N TYR A 129 6.27 -3.16 -2.47
CA TYR A 129 5.85 -1.82 -2.06
C TYR A 129 6.80 -0.75 -2.62
N HIS A 130 8.11 -0.93 -2.40
CA HIS A 130 9.10 0.01 -2.94
C HIS A 130 9.02 0.09 -4.46
N THR A 131 9.07 -1.03 -5.17
CA THR A 131 9.02 -1.07 -6.65
C THR A 131 7.80 -0.35 -7.20
N ALA A 132 6.61 -0.62 -6.65
CA ALA A 132 5.37 -0.03 -7.13
C ALA A 132 5.32 1.49 -6.93
N PHE A 133 5.54 1.96 -5.70
CA PHE A 133 5.34 3.38 -5.37
C PHE A 133 6.55 4.26 -5.71
N ALA A 134 7.78 3.73 -5.62
CA ALA A 134 8.95 4.41 -6.16
C ALA A 134 8.84 4.54 -7.68
N GLY A 135 8.48 3.45 -8.39
CA GLY A 135 8.27 3.46 -9.83
C GLY A 135 7.22 4.49 -10.27
N MET A 136 6.09 4.57 -9.55
CA MET A 136 5.07 5.59 -9.78
C MET A 136 5.62 7.01 -9.60
N SER A 137 6.32 7.29 -8.50
CA SER A 137 6.90 8.61 -8.25
C SER A 137 7.90 9.04 -9.33
N GLN A 138 8.69 8.08 -9.84
CA GLN A 138 9.65 8.33 -10.91
C GLN A 138 8.96 8.57 -12.26
N ALA A 139 7.99 7.73 -12.61
CA ALA A 139 7.32 7.78 -13.91
C ALA A 139 6.53 9.07 -14.13
N PHE A 140 5.88 9.58 -13.08
CA PHE A 140 5.05 10.78 -13.17
C PHE A 140 5.72 12.04 -12.63
N GLY A 141 6.94 11.91 -12.08
CA GLY A 141 7.69 13.02 -11.52
C GLY A 141 6.98 13.69 -10.35
N VAL A 142 6.19 12.95 -9.57
CA VAL A 142 5.42 13.44 -8.41
C VAL A 142 6.01 12.91 -7.10
N THR A 143 5.63 13.50 -5.97
CA THR A 143 5.87 12.87 -4.67
C THR A 143 4.70 11.93 -4.34
N VAL A 144 4.98 10.71 -3.90
CA VAL A 144 3.97 9.71 -3.54
C VAL A 144 4.08 9.36 -2.07
N VAL A 145 3.01 9.55 -1.32
CA VAL A 145 2.82 8.97 0.01
C VAL A 145 2.03 7.69 -0.20
N GLY A 146 2.72 6.55 -0.19
CA GLY A 146 2.07 5.25 -0.38
C GLY A 146 1.20 4.87 0.81
N PRO A 147 0.34 3.85 0.64
CA PRO A 147 -0.60 3.44 1.67
C PRO A 147 0.13 2.83 2.86
N SER A 148 -0.46 2.90 4.06
CA SER A 148 0.16 2.21 5.19
C SER A 148 -0.06 0.71 5.15
N LEU A 149 0.88 -0.03 5.73
CA LEU A 149 0.72 -1.46 6.06
C LEU A 149 1.57 -1.84 7.28
N ALA A 150 1.31 -3.01 7.85
CA ALA A 150 2.10 -3.57 8.94
C ALA A 150 3.35 -4.29 8.41
N LEU A 151 4.55 -3.83 8.78
CA LEU A 151 5.82 -4.50 8.49
C LEU A 151 6.78 -4.49 9.69
N PRO A 152 7.66 -5.49 9.84
CA PRO A 152 8.66 -5.51 10.90
C PRO A 152 9.93 -4.75 10.46
N VAL A 153 9.80 -3.43 10.31
CA VAL A 153 10.85 -2.52 9.83
C VAL A 153 11.82 -2.15 10.95
N VAL A 154 13.12 -2.34 10.69
CA VAL A 154 14.22 -1.98 11.60
C VAL A 154 15.11 -0.86 11.05
N GLY A 155 14.88 -0.42 9.82
CA GLY A 155 15.59 0.71 9.21
C GLY A 155 15.04 1.05 7.82
N GLU A 156 15.52 2.16 7.27
CA GLU A 156 15.18 2.66 5.93
C GLU A 156 16.45 3.10 5.18
N SER A 157 16.43 2.98 3.86
CA SER A 157 17.40 3.56 2.92
C SER A 157 16.66 4.08 1.69
N GLU A 158 17.37 4.76 0.76
CA GLU A 158 16.76 5.21 -0.50
C GLU A 158 16.19 4.04 -1.34
N GLU A 159 16.75 2.83 -1.17
CA GLU A 159 16.37 1.58 -1.86
C GLU A 159 15.21 0.84 -1.16
N GLY A 160 14.70 1.35 -0.03
CA GLY A 160 13.55 0.80 0.67
C GLY A 160 13.81 0.44 2.13
N TRP A 161 12.97 -0.43 2.68
CA TRP A 161 12.99 -0.78 4.10
C TRP A 161 13.88 -1.99 4.40
N LYS A 162 14.60 -1.91 5.52
CA LYS A 162 15.28 -3.05 6.11
C LYS A 162 14.31 -3.82 7.00
N ILE A 163 14.09 -5.09 6.64
CA ILE A 163 13.16 -6.00 7.31
C ILE A 163 13.91 -6.96 8.22
N ASP A 164 13.48 -7.05 9.49
CA ASP A 164 13.87 -8.14 10.39
C ASP A 164 12.62 -8.94 10.76
N LYS A 165 12.56 -10.21 10.32
CA LYS A 165 11.41 -11.09 10.55
C LYS A 165 11.09 -11.32 12.03
N ARG A 166 12.04 -11.06 12.93
CA ARG A 166 11.89 -11.23 14.38
C ARG A 166 11.47 -9.93 15.08
N ALA A 167 11.56 -8.79 14.42
CA ALA A 167 11.17 -7.52 15.00
C ALA A 167 9.64 -7.43 15.16
N PRO A 168 9.15 -6.59 16.09
CA PRO A 168 7.73 -6.25 16.17
C PRO A 168 7.25 -5.57 14.88
N PHE A 169 6.01 -5.86 14.49
CA PHE A 169 5.36 -5.16 13.39
C PHE A 169 5.08 -3.71 13.78
N LYS A 170 5.28 -2.81 12.83
CA LYS A 170 4.94 -1.39 12.92
C LYS A 170 4.05 -1.06 11.73
N ARG A 171 3.11 -0.16 11.93
CA ARG A 171 2.39 0.44 10.82
C ARG A 171 3.32 1.44 10.15
N VAL A 172 3.61 1.25 8.88
CA VAL A 172 4.56 2.05 8.12
C VAL A 172 3.93 2.53 6.81
N ALA A 173 4.27 3.76 6.40
CA ALA A 173 3.96 4.31 5.08
C ALA A 173 5.20 5.02 4.54
N GLY A 174 5.54 4.73 3.29
CA GLY A 174 6.69 5.32 2.60
C GLY A 174 6.31 6.58 1.82
N VAL A 175 7.14 7.60 1.94
CA VAL A 175 7.13 8.80 1.10
C VAL A 175 8.22 8.66 0.05
N PHE A 176 7.83 8.71 -1.21
CA PHE A 176 8.69 8.52 -2.36
C PHE A 176 8.79 9.78 -3.19
N SER A 177 9.99 10.08 -3.66
CA SER A 177 10.23 11.17 -4.61
C SER A 177 11.27 10.73 -5.62
N LEU A 178 10.98 10.92 -6.90
CA LEU A 178 11.89 10.58 -8.02
C LEU A 178 12.48 9.16 -7.93
N GLY A 179 11.65 8.18 -7.56
CA GLY A 179 12.08 6.78 -7.48
C GLY A 179 12.82 6.40 -6.20
N LYS A 180 12.88 7.27 -5.20
CA LYS A 180 13.59 7.01 -3.94
C LYS A 180 12.67 7.11 -2.74
N LEU A 181 12.86 6.22 -1.77
CA LEU A 181 12.25 6.38 -0.45
C LEU A 181 12.96 7.55 0.27
N VAL A 182 12.24 8.64 0.53
CA VAL A 182 12.80 9.83 1.20
C VAL A 182 12.45 9.88 2.68
N LYS A 183 11.34 9.24 3.08
CA LYS A 183 10.89 9.21 4.47
C LYS A 183 9.94 8.06 4.74
N THR A 184 9.99 7.51 5.95
CA THR A 184 8.94 6.64 6.47
C THR A 184 8.14 7.32 7.58
N ALA A 185 6.82 7.34 7.44
CA ALA A 185 5.92 7.54 8.57
C ALA A 185 5.75 6.19 9.27
N SER A 186 5.96 6.14 10.59
CA SER A 186 5.80 4.91 11.35
C SER A 186 5.07 5.13 12.67
N GLN A 187 4.19 4.20 13.03
CA GLN A 187 3.51 4.12 14.31
C GLN A 187 3.73 2.73 14.89
N ALA A 188 3.99 2.65 16.19
CA ALA A 188 4.02 1.37 16.89
C ALA A 188 2.63 0.71 16.75
N SER A 189 2.57 -0.47 16.14
CA SER A 189 1.32 -1.23 16.04
C SER A 189 1.06 -1.86 17.39
N LEU A 190 0.17 -1.28 18.19
CA LEU A 190 -0.39 -1.95 19.35
C LEU A 190 -1.44 -2.92 18.82
N ALA A 191 -1.06 -4.20 18.82
CA ALA A 191 -1.85 -5.36 18.39
C ALA A 191 -2.21 -5.41 16.88
N LEU A 192 -2.01 -6.59 16.29
CA LEU A 192 -2.76 -7.00 15.11
C LEU A 192 -4.18 -7.29 15.60
N ASP A 193 -4.93 -6.24 15.95
CA ASP A 193 -6.33 -6.36 16.37
C ASP A 193 -7.12 -7.10 15.29
N ASP A 194 -8.18 -7.79 15.68
CA ASP A 194 -9.03 -8.59 14.78
C ASP A 194 -9.57 -7.77 13.57
N GLU A 195 -9.54 -6.44 13.62
CA GLU A 195 -9.85 -5.53 12.51
C GLU A 195 -8.76 -5.43 11.43
N ALA A 196 -7.48 -5.69 11.76
CA ALA A 196 -6.37 -5.77 10.79
C ALA A 196 -6.44 -7.02 9.88
N TRP A 197 -7.48 -7.83 10.06
CA TRP A 197 -7.75 -9.08 9.34
C TRP A 197 -8.86 -8.97 8.28
N GLN A 198 -9.34 -7.76 7.99
CA GLN A 198 -10.30 -7.57 6.91
C GLN A 198 -9.57 -7.20 5.61
N ILE A 199 -9.66 -8.08 4.61
CA ILE A 199 -9.53 -7.64 3.21
C ILE A 199 -10.91 -7.10 2.89
N ILE A 200 -11.08 -5.78 2.88
CA ILE A 200 -12.30 -5.18 2.34
C ILE A 200 -11.98 -4.85 0.88
N PRO A 201 -12.46 -5.64 -0.11
CA PRO A 201 -12.60 -5.10 -1.45
C PRO A 201 -13.59 -3.95 -1.33
N GLY A 202 -13.14 -2.72 -1.54
CA GLY A 202 -13.99 -1.55 -1.38
C GLY A 202 -15.10 -1.54 -2.43
N GLU A 203 -16.31 -1.96 -2.05
CA GLU A 203 -17.54 -1.45 -2.69
C GLU A 203 -17.75 -0.03 -2.16
N GLY A 204 -17.37 0.97 -2.96
CA GLY A 204 -17.50 2.36 -2.56
C GLY A 204 -16.99 3.33 -3.62
N SER A 205 -17.86 4.24 -4.04
CA SER A 205 -17.56 5.34 -4.96
C SER A 205 -16.43 6.24 -4.44
N ALA A 206 -15.58 6.71 -5.34
CA ALA A 206 -14.50 7.64 -5.01
C ALA A 206 -15.04 9.05 -4.73
N THR A 207 -14.87 9.51 -3.50
CA THR A 207 -14.93 10.93 -3.09
C THR A 207 -13.51 11.47 -2.98
N TRP A 208 -13.25 12.60 -3.65
CA TRP A 208 -11.97 13.30 -3.67
C TRP A 208 -12.12 14.62 -2.91
N THR A 209 -11.15 14.98 -2.08
CA THR A 209 -11.03 16.34 -1.51
C THR A 209 -9.73 16.96 -2.02
N ALA A 210 -9.84 18.09 -2.72
CA ALA A 210 -8.70 18.93 -3.09
C ALA A 210 -8.78 20.23 -2.28
N SER A 211 -7.70 20.60 -1.62
CA SER A 211 -7.57 21.91 -0.98
C SER A 211 -6.94 22.90 -1.96
N GLU A 212 -7.68 23.95 -2.35
CA GLU A 212 -7.14 25.13 -3.01
C GLU A 212 -7.16 26.29 -2.00
N GLY A 213 -5.99 26.61 -1.43
CA GLY A 213 -5.91 27.60 -0.34
C GLY A 213 -6.63 27.11 0.93
N ASP A 214 -7.38 28.01 1.59
CA ASP A 214 -8.15 27.71 2.81
C ASP A 214 -9.52 27.05 2.54
N GLN A 215 -9.81 26.66 1.29
CA GLN A 215 -11.08 26.03 0.92
C GLN A 215 -10.91 24.56 0.51
N LEU A 216 -11.70 23.70 1.15
CA LEU A 216 -11.87 22.28 0.85
C LEU A 216 -12.92 22.13 -0.25
N HIS A 217 -12.49 21.73 -1.44
CA HIS A 217 -13.40 21.38 -2.53
C HIS A 217 -13.51 19.86 -2.62
N SER A 218 -14.74 19.35 -2.42
CA SER A 218 -15.05 17.93 -2.57
C SER A 218 -15.56 17.67 -3.99
N TYR A 219 -14.91 16.78 -4.72
CA TYR A 219 -15.32 16.32 -6.04
C TYR A 219 -15.63 14.83 -5.96
N SER A 220 -16.66 14.35 -6.64
CA SER A 220 -16.97 12.92 -6.76
C SER A 220 -16.92 12.54 -8.23
N VAL A 221 -16.19 11.48 -8.58
CA VAL A 221 -16.21 10.95 -9.95
C VAL A 221 -16.38 9.45 -9.86
N ALA A 222 -17.51 8.95 -10.39
CA ALA A 222 -17.67 7.54 -10.69
C ALA A 222 -16.72 7.18 -11.84
N LEU A 223 -15.77 6.27 -11.60
CA LEU A 223 -15.03 5.65 -12.68
C LEU A 223 -15.97 4.65 -13.37
N GLY A 224 -16.81 5.17 -14.27
CA GLY A 224 -17.59 4.44 -15.28
C GLY A 224 -18.55 3.36 -14.78
N ASN A 225 -19.84 3.73 -14.69
CA ASN A 225 -20.94 2.88 -15.17
C ASN A 225 -20.89 2.94 -16.72
N ASP A 226 -21.14 1.95 -17.58
CA ASP A 226 -21.83 0.64 -17.58
C ASP A 226 -21.52 0.02 -18.98
N PRO A 227 -21.93 -1.22 -19.34
CA PRO A 227 -22.79 -2.17 -18.60
C PRO A 227 -22.14 -3.53 -18.26
#